data_AF-A0ABC8RIR1-F1
#
_entry.id   AF-A0ABC8RIR1-F1
#
_cell.length_a   1.000
_cell.length_b   1.000
_cell.length_c   1.000
_cell.angle_alpha   90.00
_cell.angle_beta   90.00
_cell.angle_gamma   90.00
#
_symmetry.space_group_name_H-M   'P 1'
#
loop_
_entity.id
_entity.type
_entity.pdbx_description
1 polymer ?
#
loop_
_entity_poly.entity_id
_entity_poly.type
_entity_poly.pdbx_seq_one_letter_code
_entity_poly.pdbx_strand_id
1 'polypeptide(L)'
;MLSTGIYSYVDVRDVAYAHVQALEIASANGRYCLVETVTYSSETRKILHKLYPTLNIPKKCKNEKLLVPPFQVSKEKAKSLGIDFLPLEVSLRDTVESLKEKKFLNFE
;
A
#
# COMPACT_ATOMS: atom_id res chain seq x y z
N MET A 1 16.43 -4.64 13.11
CA MET A 1 16.92 -4.08 11.83
C MET A 1 15.68 -3.82 10.98
N LEU A 2 15.43 -2.59 10.52
CA LEU A 2 14.27 -2.34 9.66
C LEU A 2 14.54 -2.99 8.29
N SER A 3 13.57 -3.74 7.77
CA SER A 3 13.71 -4.42 6.48
C SER A 3 13.93 -3.40 5.35
N THR A 4 14.99 -3.61 4.58
CA THR A 4 15.20 -2.97 3.28
C THR A 4 14.56 -3.86 2.23
N GLY A 5 13.37 -3.48 1.78
CA GLY A 5 12.61 -4.27 0.79
C GLY A 5 11.83 -3.43 -0.20
N ILE A 6 11.49 -4.07 -1.32
CA ILE A 6 10.45 -3.65 -2.25
C ILE A 6 9.16 -4.34 -1.83
N TYR A 7 8.08 -3.57 -1.69
CA TYR A 7 6.78 -4.06 -1.26
C TYR A 7 5.70 -3.61 -2.23
N SER A 8 4.71 -4.49 -2.44
CA SER A 8 3.49 -4.21 -3.18
C SER A 8 2.40 -3.79 -2.20
N TYR A 9 1.72 -2.68 -2.48
CA TYR A 9 0.66 -2.13 -1.65
C TYR A 9 -0.66 -2.08 -2.41
N VAL A 10 -1.75 -2.26 -1.68
CA VAL A 10 -3.14 -2.07 -2.13
C VAL A 10 -3.99 -1.72 -0.91
N ASP A 11 -5.02 -0.89 -1.09
CA ASP A 11 -5.97 -0.60 -0.02
C ASP A 11 -6.91 -1.79 0.22
N VAL A 12 -7.23 -2.07 1.49
CA VAL A 12 -8.15 -3.17 1.83
C VAL A 12 -9.55 -2.96 1.26
N ARG A 13 -9.99 -1.70 1.09
CA ARG A 13 -11.28 -1.36 0.46
C ARG A 13 -11.29 -1.74 -1.02
N ASP A 14 -10.20 -1.49 -1.73
CA ASP A 14 -10.05 -1.88 -3.14
C ASP A 14 -10.07 -3.40 -3.28
N VAL A 15 -9.43 -4.12 -2.34
CA VAL A 15 -9.46 -5.58 -2.31
C VAL A 15 -10.88 -6.09 -2.09
N ALA A 16 -11.60 -5.57 -1.10
CA ALA A 16 -12.97 -5.99 -0.83
C ALA A 16 -13.89 -5.72 -2.03
N TYR A 17 -13.81 -4.51 -2.59
CA TYR A 17 -14.59 -4.14 -3.78
C TYR A 17 -14.25 -5.02 -4.98
N ALA A 18 -12.97 -5.33 -5.23
CA ALA A 18 -12.55 -6.24 -6.30
C ALA A 18 -13.18 -7.63 -6.17
N HIS A 19 -13.28 -8.18 -4.96
CA HIS A 19 -13.87 -9.50 -4.73
C HIS A 19 -15.37 -9.50 -5.05
N VAL A 20 -16.11 -8.46 -4.62
CA VAL A 20 -17.53 -8.30 -4.94
C VAL A 20 -17.72 -8.18 -6.45
N GLN A 21 -16.97 -7.28 -7.10
CA GLN A 21 -17.07 -7.06 -8.54
C GLN A 21 -16.71 -8.31 -9.36
N ALA A 22 -15.66 -9.05 -8.96
CA ALA A 22 -15.27 -10.28 -9.64
C ALA A 22 -16.31 -11.40 -9.51
N LEU A 23 -17.12 -11.38 -8.44
CA LEU A 23 -18.23 -12.32 -8.26
C LEU A 23 -19.47 -11.91 -9.07
N GLU A 24 -19.78 -10.61 -9.11
CA GLU A 24 -21.03 -10.09 -9.69
C GLU A 24 -20.95 -9.89 -11.21
N ILE A 25 -19.78 -9.55 -11.75
CA ILE A 25 -19.60 -9.34 -13.19
C ILE A 25 -19.52 -10.70 -13.89
N ALA A 26 -20.57 -11.07 -14.62
CA ALA A 26 -20.67 -12.38 -15.29
C ALA A 26 -19.52 -12.69 -16.28
N SER A 27 -18.88 -11.66 -16.85
CA SER A 27 -17.73 -11.82 -17.75
C SER A 27 -16.38 -11.92 -17.01
N ALA A 28 -16.35 -11.69 -15.70
CA ALA A 28 -15.13 -11.80 -14.91
C ALA A 28 -14.65 -13.26 -14.87
N ASN A 29 -13.34 -13.45 -15.07
CA ASN A 29 -12.76 -14.79 -15.15
C ASN A 29 -11.26 -14.78 -14.87
N GLY A 30 -10.72 -15.94 -14.48
CA GLY A 30 -9.29 -16.13 -14.24
C GLY A 30 -8.76 -15.31 -13.06
N ARG A 31 -7.51 -14.85 -13.17
CA ARG A 31 -6.79 -14.16 -12.08
C ARG A 31 -6.76 -12.65 -12.27
N TYR A 32 -6.77 -11.91 -11.16
CA TYR A 32 -6.71 -10.45 -11.09
C TYR A 32 -5.59 -10.03 -10.13
N CYS A 33 -4.64 -9.22 -10.60
CA CYS A 33 -3.60 -8.65 -9.74
C CYS A 33 -4.12 -7.37 -9.08
N LEU A 34 -4.15 -7.34 -7.74
CA LEU A 34 -4.58 -6.18 -6.96
C LEU A 34 -3.36 -5.54 -6.30
N VAL A 35 -2.73 -4.63 -7.03
CA VAL A 35 -1.56 -3.87 -6.57
C VAL A 35 -1.69 -2.45 -7.08
N GLU A 36 -1.79 -1.49 -6.15
CA GLU A 36 -1.75 -0.06 -6.49
C GLU A 36 -0.30 0.35 -6.76
N THR A 37 0.63 0.11 -5.85
CA THR A 37 2.02 0.53 -6.09
C THR A 37 3.01 -0.49 -5.58
N VAL A 38 4.13 -0.60 -6.29
CA VAL A 38 5.29 -1.36 -5.87
C VAL A 38 6.39 -0.36 -5.59
N THR A 39 6.81 -0.24 -4.33
CA THR A 39 7.77 0.79 -3.95
C THR A 39 8.71 0.30 -2.86
N TYR A 40 9.81 1.01 -2.68
CA TYR A 40 10.73 0.74 -1.58
C TYR A 40 10.08 1.12 -0.25
N SER A 41 10.37 0.32 0.77
CA SER A 41 10.08 0.68 2.17
C SER A 41 10.59 2.07 2.58
N SER A 42 11.63 2.60 1.92
CA SER A 42 12.11 3.98 2.12
C SER A 42 11.10 5.02 1.66
N GLU A 43 10.40 4.80 0.55
CA GLU A 43 9.40 5.73 0.04
C GLU A 43 8.15 5.72 0.92
N THR A 44 7.69 4.54 1.35
CA THR A 44 6.62 4.41 2.35
C THR A 44 6.94 5.21 3.62
N ARG A 45 8.19 5.13 4.09
CA ARG A 45 8.65 5.89 5.27
C ARG A 45 8.69 7.39 5.02
N LYS A 46 9.13 7.83 3.83
CA LYS A 46 9.10 9.26 3.45
C LYS A 46 7.68 9.81 3.47
N ILE A 47 6.71 9.06 2.94
CA ILE A 47 5.28 9.43 2.99
C ILE A 47 4.83 9.55 4.45
N LEU A 48 5.11 8.53 5.27
CA LEU A 48 4.72 8.54 6.69
C LEU A 48 5.35 9.71 7.46
N HIS A 49 6.63 10.02 7.25
CA HIS A 49 7.28 11.19 7.87
C HIS A 49 6.68 12.52 7.41
N LYS A 50 6.24 12.61 6.15
CA LYS A 50 5.58 13.81 5.63
C LYS A 50 4.20 14.00 6.24
N LEU A 51 3.42 12.92 6.39
CA LEU A 51 2.08 12.94 6.97
C LEU A 51 2.10 13.11 8.50
N TYR A 52 3.06 12.47 9.16
CA TYR A 52 3.16 12.36 10.62
C TYR A 52 4.60 12.61 11.08
N PRO A 53 5.09 13.87 11.05
CA PRO A 53 6.48 14.20 11.37
C PRO A 53 6.86 13.90 12.83
N THR A 54 5.89 13.85 13.75
CA THR A 54 6.07 13.52 15.17
C THR A 54 6.12 12.01 15.43
N LEU A 55 5.74 11.18 14.45
CA LEU A 55 5.82 9.74 14.59
C LEU A 55 7.29 9.31 14.59
N ASN A 56 7.74 8.68 15.67
CA ASN A 56 9.11 8.20 15.86
C ASN A 56 9.44 6.98 14.99
N ILE A 57 9.42 7.17 13.66
CA ILE A 57 9.86 6.15 12.70
C ILE A 57 11.38 6.26 12.56
N PRO A 58 12.15 5.18 12.76
CA PRO A 58 13.59 5.26 12.64
C PRO A 58 14.01 5.68 11.23
N LYS A 59 14.80 6.75 11.11
CA LYS A 59 15.22 7.31 9.81
C LYS A 59 16.21 6.44 9.03
N LYS A 60 17.03 5.64 9.72
CA LYS A 60 18.13 4.90 9.10
C LYS A 60 17.75 3.44 8.82
N CYS A 61 17.73 3.07 7.54
CA CYS A 61 18.23 1.75 7.15
C CYS A 61 19.73 1.89 6.87
N LYS A 62 20.56 0.97 7.40
CA LYS A 62 21.93 0.85 6.91
C LYS A 62 21.84 0.54 5.42
N ASN A 63 22.57 1.29 4.61
CA ASN A 63 22.72 1.11 3.18
C ASN A 63 22.84 -0.36 2.81
N GLU A 64 21.78 -0.92 2.28
CA GLU A 64 21.87 -1.82 1.15
C GLU A 64 21.10 -1.12 0.06
N LYS A 65 21.83 -0.52 -0.90
CA LYS A 65 21.23 -0.22 -2.19
C LYS A 65 20.64 -1.56 -2.65
N LEU A 66 19.33 -1.71 -2.59
CA LEU A 66 18.68 -2.78 -3.31
C LEU A 66 19.04 -2.51 -4.78
N LEU A 67 19.91 -3.35 -5.34
CA LEU A 67 20.35 -3.26 -6.74
C LEU A 67 19.18 -3.52 -7.72
N VAL A 68 18.01 -3.87 -7.17
CA VAL A 68 16.80 -4.23 -7.90
C VAL A 68 15.85 -3.03 -7.87
N PRO A 69 15.44 -2.48 -9.03
CA PRO A 69 14.39 -1.47 -9.10
C PRO A 69 13.02 -2.07 -8.77
N PRO A 70 12.03 -1.26 -8.30
CA PRO A 70 10.67 -1.73 -8.15
C PRO A 70 10.13 -2.17 -9.51
N PHE A 71 9.54 -3.36 -9.58
CA PHE A 71 8.88 -3.86 -10.78
C PHE A 71 7.47 -3.28 -10.89
N GLN A 72 6.88 -3.35 -12.08
CA GLN A 72 5.50 -2.94 -12.31
C GLN A 72 4.58 -4.16 -12.32
N VAL A 73 3.35 -3.97 -11.84
CA VAL A 73 2.28 -4.97 -11.90
C VAL A 73 1.17 -4.39 -12.77
N SER A 74 0.72 -5.14 -13.79
CA SER A 74 -0.39 -4.69 -14.63
C SER A 74 -1.66 -4.54 -13.80
N LYS A 75 -2.30 -3.38 -13.95
CA LYS A 75 -3.58 -3.04 -13.31
C LYS A 75 -4.75 -3.16 -14.28
N GLU A 76 -4.51 -3.45 -15.56
CA GLU A 76 -5.53 -3.37 -16.62
C GLU A 76 -6.73 -4.26 -16.33
N LYS A 77 -6.47 -5.51 -15.98
CA LYS A 77 -7.53 -6.48 -15.69
C LYS A 77 -8.26 -6.16 -14.37
N ALA A 78 -7.58 -5.61 -13.37
CA ALA A 78 -8.24 -5.14 -12.16
C ALA A 78 -9.15 -3.93 -12.46
N LYS A 79 -8.71 -2.99 -13.29
CA LYS A 79 -9.51 -1.85 -13.73
C LYS A 79 -10.76 -2.28 -14.53
N SER A 80 -10.72 -3.42 -15.22
CA SER A 80 -11.91 -3.96 -15.89
C SER A 80 -13.02 -4.40 -14.92
N LEU A 81 -12.72 -4.53 -13.61
CA LEU A 81 -13.73 -4.72 -12.56
C LEU A 81 -14.34 -3.39 -12.08
N GLY A 82 -13.95 -2.25 -12.67
CA GLY A 82 -14.39 -0.91 -12.25
C GLY A 82 -13.67 -0.40 -11.01
N ILE A 83 -12.53 -0.98 -10.65
CA ILE A 83 -11.70 -0.53 -9.52
C ILE A 83 -10.93 0.73 -9.94
N ASP A 84 -11.01 1.77 -9.12
CA ASP A 84 -10.06 2.88 -9.13
C ASP A 84 -9.23 2.83 -7.84
N PHE A 85 -7.95 2.49 -7.98
CA PHE A 85 -7.12 2.19 -6.82
C PHE A 85 -6.88 3.43 -5.96
N LEU A 86 -7.09 3.29 -4.66
CA LEU A 86 -6.77 4.33 -3.69
C LEU A 86 -5.25 4.51 -3.58
N PRO A 87 -4.73 5.75 -3.71
CA PRO A 87 -3.30 6.01 -3.62
C PRO A 87 -2.72 5.56 -2.28
N LEU A 88 -1.49 5.04 -2.30
CA LEU A 88 -0.75 4.61 -1.10
C LEU A 88 -0.78 5.64 0.04
N GLU A 89 -0.67 6.94 -0.25
CA GLU A 89 -0.72 8.01 0.76
C GLU A 89 -2.04 8.01 1.54
N VAL A 90 -3.16 7.72 0.87
CA VAL A 90 -4.48 7.64 1.49
C VAL A 90 -4.54 6.41 2.39
N SER A 91 -4.13 5.25 1.90
CA SER A 91 -4.12 4.02 2.70
C SER A 91 -3.23 4.14 3.93
N LEU A 92 -2.04 4.75 3.80
CA LEU A 92 -1.12 4.96 4.93
C LEU A 92 -1.69 5.93 5.96
N ARG A 93 -2.30 7.04 5.51
CA ARG A 93 -2.96 8.00 6.40
C ARG A 93 -4.05 7.29 7.21
N ASP A 94 -4.97 6.63 6.51
CA ASP A 94 -6.14 5.99 7.13
C ASP A 94 -5.71 4.82 8.04
N THR A 95 -4.63 4.11 7.69
CA THR A 95 -4.02 3.08 8.57
C THR A 95 -3.51 3.69 9.87
N VAL A 96 -2.76 4.79 9.82
CA VAL A 96 -2.25 5.45 11.03
C VAL A 96 -3.39 5.99 11.89
N GLU A 97 -4.41 6.61 11.30
CA GLU A 97 -5.58 7.08 12.04
C GLU A 97 -6.35 5.92 12.69
N SER A 98 -6.54 4.81 11.99
CA SER A 98 -7.16 3.60 12.56
C SER A 98 -6.34 3.06 13.74
N LEU A 99 -5.02 2.97 13.61
CA LEU A 99 -4.15 2.53 14.70
C LEU A 99 -4.19 3.47 15.92
N LYS A 100 -4.31 4.79 15.71
CA LYS A 100 -4.54 5.78 16.79
C LYS A 100 -5.88 5.54 17.49
N GLU A 101 -6.97 5.46 16.71
CA GLU A 101 -8.32 5.25 17.23
C GLU A 101 -8.40 3.97 18.07
N LYS A 102 -7.72 2.91 17.62
CA LYS A 102 -7.65 1.62 18.30
C LYS A 102 -6.57 1.54 19.39
N LYS A 103 -5.92 2.66 19.72
CA LYS A 103 -4.91 2.79 20.80
C LYS A 103 -3.68 1.89 20.63
N PHE A 104 -3.33 1.56 19.38
CA PHE A 104 -2.06 0.89 19.04
C PHE A 104 -0.92 1.88 18.81
N LEU A 105 -1.23 3.16 18.55
CA LEU A 105 -0.26 4.23 18.46
C LEU A 105 -0.60 5.33 19.47
N ASN A 106 0.38 5.68 20.30
CA ASN A 106 0.33 6.84 21.17
C ASN A 106 1.15 7.95 20.52
N PHE A 107 0.53 9.10 20.29
CA PHE A 107 1.22 10.32 19.89
C PHE A 107 1.41 11.11 21.17
N GLU A 108 2.66 11.31 21.58
CA GLU A 108 3.01 12.32 22.59
C GLU A 108 2.82 13.73 22.01
#